data_AF-A5K975-F1
#
_entry.id   AF-A5K975-F1
#
_cell.length_a   1.000
_cell.length_b   1.000
_cell.length_c   1.000
_cell.angle_alpha   90.00
_cell.angle_beta   90.00
_cell.angle_gamma   90.00
#
_symmetry.space_group_name_H-M   'P 1'
#
loop_
_entity.id
_entity.type
_entity.pdbx_description
1 polymer ?
#
loop_
_entity_poly.entity_id
_entity_poly.type
_entity_poly.pdbx_seq_one_letter_code
_entity_poly.pdbx_strand_id
1 'polypeptide(L)'
;MLNANGEKGTEDTLDDDSKIIVVSDKTDSGGDTKKKKKKNKQKKKRSDSSRKYSTDKTIINLTKSVKNEIVQETSTADKISKATNDETTAGYSDDYVGEYTGEYAGEYTGECTSEYAAEHTGRQNNAEEIFTIQNNRSKFVRLLPVFFIFLVLFVIYLIYLMYHCLPLMLRSHRKVYVNYDWKRGITEVAIFHVCLIMYLVNYLLSIVVAPGSIPNTDEWEIKDHQENYADHMDSYLLEKKKTGERRYCKWCCKFKPDRTHHCRVCKKCILKMDHHCPWIYNCVGYNNHKYFMLSLIYCCVTTVFVSITMFNSVRDAISHKETPFNELFLLLFGETLNSFLALIITCFLFFHIWLMFKAMTTIEFCEKQTNYQNQSYSKYYNKGMYQNFKDVFGESPFLWFLPIDNRKGDGINFIKRYSKDYSGKTSEETIPIKSSC
;
A
#
# COMPACT_ATOMS: atom_id res chain seq x y z
N MET A 1 -40.87 -63.39 23.99
CA MET A 1 -42.09 -63.51 24.83
C MET A 1 -43.00 -62.36 24.38
N LEU A 2 -44.02 -62.57 23.54
CA LEU A 2 -45.23 -63.40 23.72
C LEU A 2 -46.07 -62.98 24.93
N ASN A 3 -47.07 -62.13 24.69
CA ASN A 3 -48.52 -62.30 24.96
C ASN A 3 -49.21 -60.93 24.76
N ALA A 4 -50.33 -60.69 24.07
CA ALA A 4 -51.51 -61.47 23.61
C ALA A 4 -52.81 -61.14 24.38
N ASN A 5 -53.74 -60.49 23.65
CA ASN A 5 -55.20 -60.68 23.60
C ASN A 5 -56.14 -60.23 24.75
N GLY A 6 -57.40 -59.92 24.35
CA GLY A 6 -58.60 -59.69 25.19
C GLY A 6 -58.95 -58.20 25.33
N GLU A 7 -59.82 -57.54 24.55
CA GLU A 7 -61.07 -57.90 23.85
C GLU A 7 -62.34 -58.06 24.74
N LYS A 8 -63.45 -57.46 24.25
CA LYS A 8 -64.82 -57.23 24.80
C LYS A 8 -65.05 -55.85 25.43
N GLY A 9 -66.14 -55.12 25.14
CA GLY A 9 -67.24 -55.35 24.19
C GLY A 9 -68.50 -54.58 24.63
N THR A 10 -69.13 -53.84 23.68
CA THR A 10 -70.59 -53.62 23.44
C THR A 10 -71.52 -53.29 24.63
N GLU A 11 -72.48 -52.37 24.54
CA GLU A 11 -73.65 -52.28 23.62
C GLU A 11 -74.23 -50.83 23.73
N ASP A 12 -74.80 -50.19 22.69
CA ASP A 12 -76.24 -50.12 22.32
C ASP A 12 -76.39 -48.88 21.35
N THR A 13 -77.36 -48.68 20.44
CA THR A 13 -78.55 -49.41 19.93
C THR A 13 -79.00 -48.78 18.57
N LEU A 14 -79.56 -49.59 17.63
CA LEU A 14 -80.73 -49.34 16.71
C LEU A 14 -80.73 -48.09 15.75
N ASP A 15 -81.51 -47.91 14.68
CA ASP A 15 -82.32 -48.71 13.71
C ASP A 15 -82.71 -47.79 12.50
N ASP A 16 -83.32 -48.23 11.39
CA ASP A 16 -82.91 -49.26 10.40
C ASP A 16 -83.71 -49.07 9.06
N ASP A 17 -83.35 -49.89 8.05
CA ASP A 17 -84.19 -50.50 7.00
C ASP A 17 -84.55 -49.83 5.64
N SER A 18 -84.41 -50.70 4.62
CA SER A 18 -85.18 -50.90 3.37
C SER A 18 -85.18 -49.94 2.14
N LYS A 19 -85.23 -50.62 0.98
CA LYS A 19 -85.22 -50.17 -0.43
C LYS A 19 -86.63 -49.83 -0.93
N ILE A 20 -86.73 -49.15 -2.09
CA ILE A 20 -87.49 -49.65 -3.27
C ILE A 20 -87.11 -48.88 -4.56
N ILE A 21 -87.26 -49.54 -5.71
CA ILE A 21 -86.89 -49.07 -7.06
C ILE A 21 -88.15 -48.66 -7.84
N VAL A 22 -88.08 -47.58 -8.63
CA VAL A 22 -89.03 -47.28 -9.73
C VAL A 22 -88.26 -46.93 -11.01
N VAL A 23 -88.85 -47.23 -12.17
CA VAL A 23 -88.18 -47.37 -13.48
C VAL A 23 -88.58 -46.26 -14.48
N SER A 24 -87.66 -45.95 -15.42
CA SER A 24 -87.83 -45.16 -16.68
C SER A 24 -88.08 -43.63 -16.53
N ASP A 25 -87.71 -42.75 -17.48
CA ASP A 25 -87.21 -42.96 -18.86
C ASP A 25 -86.34 -41.77 -19.38
N LYS A 26 -85.56 -42.03 -20.46
CA LYS A 26 -85.09 -41.11 -21.54
C LYS A 26 -84.08 -39.93 -21.36
N THR A 27 -82.88 -40.19 -21.90
CA THR A 27 -82.12 -39.43 -22.95
C THR A 27 -81.52 -38.02 -22.76
N ASP A 28 -80.18 -38.00 -22.88
CA ASP A 28 -79.29 -37.05 -23.61
C ASP A 28 -79.25 -35.53 -23.37
N SER A 29 -78.07 -35.06 -22.94
CA SER A 29 -77.26 -34.09 -23.72
C SER A 29 -75.86 -33.84 -23.11
N GLY A 30 -74.99 -34.84 -23.16
CA GLY A 30 -73.57 -34.70 -22.78
C GLY A 30 -72.75 -33.95 -23.85
N GLY A 31 -72.68 -32.61 -23.80
CA GLY A 31 -72.18 -31.80 -24.93
C GLY A 31 -70.95 -30.89 -24.74
N ASP A 32 -70.88 -30.07 -23.68
CA ASP A 32 -70.16 -28.78 -23.80
C ASP A 32 -69.09 -28.42 -22.74
N THR A 33 -69.04 -29.11 -21.60
CA THR A 33 -68.10 -28.75 -20.50
C THR A 33 -66.66 -29.23 -20.71
N LYS A 34 -66.43 -30.29 -21.51
CA LYS A 34 -65.06 -30.80 -21.82
C LYS A 34 -64.33 -30.00 -22.92
N LYS A 35 -65.03 -29.35 -23.86
CA LYS A 35 -64.39 -28.52 -24.92
C LYS A 35 -63.82 -27.20 -24.35
N LYS A 36 -64.53 -26.52 -23.43
CA LYS A 36 -64.04 -25.27 -22.80
C LYS A 36 -62.76 -25.48 -21.96
N LYS A 37 -62.67 -26.54 -21.14
CA LYS A 37 -61.46 -26.83 -20.34
C LYS A 37 -60.22 -27.19 -21.20
N LYS A 38 -60.36 -27.90 -22.33
CA LYS A 38 -59.23 -28.15 -23.26
C LYS A 38 -58.76 -26.88 -23.98
N LYS A 39 -59.68 -26.03 -24.49
CA LYS A 39 -59.32 -24.76 -25.16
C LYS A 39 -58.51 -23.82 -24.26
N ASN A 40 -58.87 -23.67 -22.97
CA ASN A 40 -58.12 -22.82 -22.05
C ASN A 40 -56.71 -23.34 -21.72
N LYS A 41 -56.53 -24.66 -21.56
CA LYS A 41 -55.20 -25.25 -21.30
C LYS A 41 -54.26 -25.10 -22.51
N GLN A 42 -54.80 -25.08 -23.73
CA GLN A 42 -54.05 -24.92 -24.98
C GLN A 42 -53.77 -23.44 -25.31
N LYS A 43 -54.68 -22.50 -24.99
CA LYS A 43 -54.41 -21.05 -25.05
C LYS A 43 -53.29 -20.64 -24.09
N LYS A 44 -53.30 -21.12 -22.83
CA LYS A 44 -52.25 -20.79 -21.84
C LYS A 44 -50.86 -21.30 -22.24
N LYS A 45 -50.76 -22.53 -22.76
CA LYS A 45 -49.49 -23.04 -23.32
C LYS A 45 -48.99 -22.25 -24.54
N ARG A 46 -49.89 -21.70 -25.38
CA ARG A 46 -49.50 -20.82 -26.50
C ARG A 46 -49.04 -19.45 -26.01
N SER A 47 -49.71 -18.83 -25.03
CA SER A 47 -49.25 -17.55 -24.47
C SER A 47 -47.89 -17.65 -23.78
N ASP A 48 -47.65 -18.73 -23.02
CA ASP A 48 -46.38 -18.92 -22.32
C ASP A 48 -45.22 -19.20 -23.30
N SER A 49 -45.48 -19.95 -24.38
CA SER A 49 -44.51 -20.19 -25.45
C SER A 49 -44.18 -18.92 -26.26
N SER A 50 -45.18 -18.14 -26.66
CA SER A 50 -44.96 -16.86 -27.35
C SER A 50 -44.28 -15.82 -26.47
N ARG A 51 -44.59 -15.79 -25.16
CA ARG A 51 -43.93 -14.89 -24.21
C ARG A 51 -42.45 -15.28 -24.03
N LYS A 52 -42.14 -16.58 -23.91
CA LYS A 52 -40.76 -17.08 -23.80
C LYS A 52 -39.94 -16.77 -25.06
N TYR A 53 -40.49 -17.06 -26.25
CA TYR A 53 -39.86 -16.74 -27.53
C TYR A 53 -39.67 -15.22 -27.76
N SER A 54 -40.55 -14.38 -27.20
CA SER A 54 -40.36 -12.93 -27.21
C SER A 54 -39.21 -12.48 -26.31
N THR A 55 -39.10 -13.01 -25.08
CA THR A 55 -37.95 -12.71 -24.20
C THR A 55 -36.64 -13.21 -24.80
N ASP A 56 -36.61 -14.39 -25.42
CA ASP A 56 -35.41 -14.92 -26.07
C ASP A 56 -34.97 -14.01 -27.23
N LYS A 57 -35.91 -13.49 -28.04
CA LYS A 57 -35.60 -12.49 -29.09
C LYS A 57 -35.11 -11.15 -28.51
N THR A 58 -35.71 -10.66 -27.43
CA THR A 58 -35.25 -9.43 -26.77
C THR A 58 -33.84 -9.60 -26.20
N ILE A 59 -33.55 -10.73 -25.54
CA ILE A 59 -32.21 -11.05 -25.03
C ILE A 59 -31.21 -11.15 -26.17
N ILE A 60 -31.49 -11.91 -27.24
CA ILE A 60 -30.60 -12.04 -28.41
C ILE A 60 -30.32 -10.68 -29.06
N ASN A 61 -31.31 -9.78 -29.14
CA ASN A 61 -31.11 -8.43 -29.67
C ASN A 61 -30.28 -7.54 -28.74
N LEU A 62 -30.48 -7.63 -27.42
CA LEU A 62 -29.60 -6.97 -26.43
C LEU A 62 -28.16 -7.51 -26.49
N THR A 63 -27.96 -8.83 -26.57
CA THR A 63 -26.61 -9.41 -26.70
C THR A 63 -25.93 -8.99 -28.00
N LYS A 64 -26.69 -8.81 -29.09
CA LYS A 64 -26.16 -8.25 -30.35
C LYS A 64 -25.83 -6.76 -30.23
N SER A 65 -26.65 -5.97 -29.55
CA SER A 65 -26.38 -4.54 -29.32
C SER A 65 -25.09 -4.36 -28.50
N VAL A 66 -25.00 -5.02 -27.35
CA VAL A 66 -23.82 -5.00 -26.47
C VAL A 66 -22.57 -5.54 -27.20
N LYS A 67 -22.71 -6.59 -28.02
CA LYS A 67 -21.58 -7.09 -28.81
C LYS A 67 -21.14 -6.11 -29.91
N ASN A 68 -22.06 -5.33 -30.48
CA ASN A 68 -21.71 -4.27 -31.44
C ASN A 68 -21.07 -3.06 -30.75
N GLU A 69 -21.54 -2.64 -29.57
CA GLU A 69 -20.92 -1.60 -28.75
C GLU A 69 -19.50 -2.00 -28.35
N ILE A 70 -19.31 -3.22 -27.82
CA ILE A 70 -17.97 -3.76 -27.50
C ILE A 70 -17.06 -3.79 -28.74
N VAL A 71 -17.57 -4.17 -29.91
CA VAL A 71 -16.77 -4.16 -31.17
C VAL A 71 -16.43 -2.74 -31.65
N GLN A 72 -17.29 -1.75 -31.40
CA GLN A 72 -16.97 -0.34 -31.67
C GLN A 72 -15.96 0.22 -30.65
N GLU A 73 -16.07 -0.14 -29.37
CA GLU A 73 -15.10 0.24 -28.34
C GLU A 73 -13.73 -0.39 -28.61
N THR A 74 -13.66 -1.68 -28.97
CA THR A 74 -12.37 -2.31 -29.35
C THR A 74 -11.82 -1.71 -30.65
N SER A 75 -12.66 -1.40 -31.64
CA SER A 75 -12.17 -0.74 -32.87
C SER A 75 -11.64 0.68 -32.60
N THR A 76 -12.21 1.39 -31.63
CA THR A 76 -11.72 2.71 -31.20
C THR A 76 -10.43 2.58 -30.38
N ALA A 77 -10.35 1.60 -29.48
CA ALA A 77 -9.15 1.28 -28.71
C ALA A 77 -7.99 0.81 -29.60
N ASP A 78 -8.25 0.01 -30.64
CA ASP A 78 -7.23 -0.44 -31.61
C ASP A 78 -6.72 0.71 -32.49
N LYS A 79 -7.57 1.69 -32.82
CA LYS A 79 -7.15 2.91 -33.52
C LYS A 79 -6.30 3.82 -32.65
N ILE A 80 -6.64 3.97 -31.36
CA ILE A 80 -5.84 4.71 -30.39
C ILE A 80 -4.50 3.99 -30.14
N SER A 81 -4.53 2.66 -29.98
CA SER A 81 -3.36 1.79 -29.82
C SER A 81 -2.37 1.93 -31.00
N LYS A 82 -2.86 1.89 -32.24
CA LYS A 82 -2.01 2.11 -33.42
C LYS A 82 -1.43 3.53 -33.46
N ALA A 83 -2.23 4.56 -33.18
CA ALA A 83 -1.73 5.94 -33.11
C ALA A 83 -0.64 6.12 -32.03
N THR A 84 -0.73 5.43 -30.89
CA THR A 84 0.32 5.48 -29.86
C THR A 84 1.55 4.64 -30.18
N ASN A 85 1.43 3.58 -30.98
CA ASN A 85 2.56 2.69 -31.32
C ASN A 85 3.46 3.27 -32.43
N ASP A 86 2.91 4.07 -33.34
CA ASP A 86 3.70 4.76 -34.36
C ASP A 86 4.56 5.91 -33.77
N GLU A 87 4.24 6.42 -32.57
CA GLU A 87 5.05 7.40 -31.83
C GLU A 87 5.97 6.78 -30.74
N THR A 88 5.88 5.48 -30.46
CA THR A 88 6.64 4.83 -29.37
C THR A 88 7.59 3.70 -29.81
N THR A 89 7.83 3.55 -31.11
CA THR A 89 8.84 2.63 -31.66
C THR A 89 10.27 3.17 -31.56
N ALA A 90 10.67 3.57 -30.36
CA ALA A 90 12.07 3.90 -30.00
C ALA A 90 12.37 3.57 -28.52
N GLY A 91 12.72 2.32 -28.22
CA GLY A 91 13.24 1.89 -26.91
C GLY A 91 12.45 0.77 -26.25
N TYR A 92 12.89 -0.46 -26.47
CA TYR A 92 12.26 -1.70 -26.00
C TYR A 92 12.83 -2.16 -24.64
N SER A 93 11.93 -2.66 -23.78
CA SER A 93 12.07 -3.73 -22.76
C SER A 93 13.30 -3.92 -21.84
N ASP A 94 12.95 -4.36 -20.62
CA ASP A 94 13.56 -5.42 -19.80
C ASP A 94 14.74 -5.19 -18.86
N ASP A 95 14.62 -5.90 -17.72
CA ASP A 95 15.54 -5.98 -16.60
C ASP A 95 16.86 -6.66 -17.00
N TYR A 96 17.99 -6.08 -16.56
CA TYR A 96 19.12 -6.90 -16.11
C TYR A 96 20.01 -6.13 -15.12
N VAL A 97 20.34 -6.79 -14.01
CA VAL A 97 21.48 -6.40 -13.17
C VAL A 97 22.74 -6.90 -13.87
N GLY A 98 23.51 -5.99 -14.46
CA GLY A 98 24.72 -6.33 -15.21
C GLY A 98 25.63 -5.13 -15.42
N GLU A 99 26.94 -5.35 -15.35
CA GLU A 99 27.95 -4.32 -15.55
C GLU A 99 28.10 -3.92 -17.03
N TYR A 100 28.43 -2.66 -17.29
CA TYR A 100 29.29 -2.33 -18.44
C TYR A 100 30.35 -1.28 -18.04
N THR A 101 31.59 -1.74 -17.99
CA THR A 101 32.78 -0.93 -18.31
C THR A 101 33.15 -1.24 -19.76
N GLY A 102 33.52 -0.23 -20.54
CA GLY A 102 34.04 -0.45 -21.91
C GLY A 102 33.39 0.48 -22.93
N GLU A 103 34.12 1.54 -23.25
CA GLU A 103 34.24 2.20 -24.55
C GLU A 103 33.24 1.79 -25.65
N TYR A 104 32.27 2.65 -25.92
CA TYR A 104 32.05 3.16 -27.27
C TYR A 104 31.70 4.65 -27.19
N ALA A 105 32.50 5.49 -27.84
CA ALA A 105 32.24 6.92 -27.91
C ALA A 105 31.04 7.18 -28.84
N GLY A 106 29.94 7.62 -28.25
CA GLY A 106 28.82 8.23 -28.95
C GLY A 106 28.50 9.54 -28.25
N GLU A 107 28.83 10.66 -28.89
CA GLU A 107 28.58 12.00 -28.35
C GLU A 107 27.08 12.25 -28.24
N TYR A 108 26.55 12.12 -27.02
CA TYR A 108 25.33 12.80 -26.60
C TYR A 108 25.72 13.78 -25.50
N THR A 109 26.25 14.93 -25.94
CA THR A 109 26.56 16.12 -25.15
C THR A 109 25.27 16.79 -24.68
N GLY A 110 24.56 16.13 -23.76
CA GLY A 110 23.52 16.75 -22.95
C GLY A 110 24.15 17.70 -21.94
N GLU A 111 24.71 18.80 -22.42
CA GLU A 111 25.26 19.88 -21.61
C GLU A 111 24.16 20.57 -20.81
N CYS A 112 24.53 21.09 -19.63
CA CYS A 112 23.62 21.85 -18.77
C CYS A 112 23.46 23.29 -19.28
N THR A 113 22.96 23.48 -20.50
CA THR A 113 22.72 24.81 -21.07
C THR A 113 21.39 25.40 -20.61
N SER A 114 21.36 26.71 -20.44
CA SER A 114 20.18 27.49 -20.04
C SER A 114 19.10 27.58 -21.13
N GLU A 115 19.41 27.17 -22.37
CA GLU A 115 18.50 27.20 -23.51
C GLU A 115 17.29 26.26 -23.37
N TYR A 116 17.44 25.15 -22.62
CA TYR A 116 16.34 24.21 -22.35
C TYR A 116 15.14 24.83 -21.61
N ALA A 117 15.30 26.03 -21.03
CA ALA A 117 14.23 26.78 -20.37
C ALA A 117 13.45 27.72 -21.32
N ALA A 118 14.00 28.06 -22.49
CA ALA A 118 13.44 29.11 -23.36
C ALA A 118 12.46 28.58 -24.44
N GLU A 119 12.67 27.34 -24.91
CA GLU A 119 12.02 26.83 -26.12
C GLU A 119 10.54 26.38 -25.94
N HIS A 120 10.02 26.39 -24.72
CA HIS A 120 8.67 25.85 -24.40
C HIS A 120 7.53 26.89 -24.40
N THR A 121 7.78 28.15 -24.74
CA THR A 121 6.80 29.25 -24.64
C THR A 121 5.90 29.42 -25.88
N GLY A 122 5.99 28.55 -26.90
CA GLY A 122 5.43 28.80 -28.24
C GLY A 122 4.09 28.14 -28.61
N ARG A 123 3.47 27.28 -27.78
CA ARG A 123 2.34 26.42 -28.22
C ARG A 123 1.27 26.16 -27.17
N GLN A 124 0.88 27.19 -26.43
CA GLN A 124 0.41 27.03 -25.04
C GLN A 124 -1.02 26.47 -24.84
N ASN A 125 -2.06 26.93 -25.56
CA ASN A 125 -3.43 26.79 -25.02
C ASN A 125 -4.00 25.35 -24.93
N ASN A 126 -3.81 24.49 -25.94
CA ASN A 126 -4.36 23.11 -25.90
C ASN A 126 -3.36 22.10 -25.28
N ALA A 127 -2.06 22.36 -25.42
CA ALA A 127 -1.02 21.48 -24.89
C ALA A 127 -0.90 21.63 -23.36
N GLU A 128 -1.04 22.83 -22.81
CA GLU A 128 -1.02 23.05 -21.35
C GLU A 128 -2.21 22.41 -20.66
N GLU A 129 -3.40 22.42 -21.27
CA GLU A 129 -4.59 21.75 -20.70
C GLU A 129 -4.39 20.23 -20.66
N ILE A 130 -4.00 19.61 -21.78
CA ILE A 130 -3.73 18.16 -21.85
C ILE A 130 -2.58 17.77 -20.89
N PHE A 131 -1.48 18.54 -20.87
CA PHE A 131 -0.36 18.33 -19.95
C PHE A 131 -0.79 18.47 -18.49
N THR A 132 -1.61 19.47 -18.15
CA THR A 132 -2.14 19.67 -16.80
C THR A 132 -3.06 18.53 -16.37
N ILE A 133 -3.94 18.06 -17.26
CA ILE A 133 -4.83 16.91 -17.02
C ILE A 133 -4.00 15.63 -16.81
N GLN A 134 -3.03 15.34 -17.67
CA GLN A 134 -2.14 14.18 -17.54
C GLN A 134 -1.30 14.27 -16.25
N ASN A 135 -0.73 15.43 -15.95
CA ASN A 135 0.04 15.68 -14.74
C ASN A 135 -0.81 15.44 -13.48
N ASN A 136 -2.03 15.99 -13.44
CA ASN A 136 -2.96 15.82 -12.31
C ASN A 136 -3.43 14.37 -12.16
N ARG A 137 -3.77 13.66 -13.26
CA ARG A 137 -4.06 12.22 -13.23
C ARG A 137 -2.87 11.42 -12.68
N SER A 138 -1.66 11.75 -13.09
CA SER A 138 -0.44 11.08 -12.62
C SER A 138 -0.13 11.36 -11.14
N LYS A 139 -0.50 12.53 -10.60
CA LYS A 139 -0.39 12.86 -9.17
C LYS A 139 -1.40 12.07 -8.36
N PHE A 140 -2.66 12.04 -8.79
CA PHE A 140 -3.73 11.30 -8.12
C PHE A 140 -3.42 9.79 -8.04
N VAL A 141 -3.00 9.17 -9.14
CA VAL A 141 -2.64 7.74 -9.16
C VAL A 141 -1.50 7.43 -8.18
N ARG A 142 -0.51 8.33 -8.05
CA ARG A 142 0.60 8.18 -7.10
C ARG A 142 0.20 8.38 -5.63
N LEU A 143 -0.96 8.97 -5.34
CA LEU A 143 -1.51 9.10 -3.97
C LEU A 143 -2.38 7.90 -3.55
N LEU A 144 -2.80 7.04 -4.49
CA LEU A 144 -3.63 5.86 -4.17
C LEU A 144 -3.06 4.96 -3.06
N PRO A 145 -1.74 4.68 -2.96
CA PRO A 145 -1.19 3.87 -1.87
C PRO A 145 -1.37 4.52 -0.49
N VAL A 146 -1.33 5.86 -0.41
CA VAL A 146 -1.56 6.61 0.84
C VAL A 146 -3.03 6.54 1.25
N PHE A 147 -3.95 6.76 0.30
CA PHE A 147 -5.39 6.59 0.56
C PHE A 147 -5.76 5.16 0.97
N PHE A 148 -5.11 4.15 0.37
CA PHE A 148 -5.30 2.75 0.74
C PHE A 148 -4.88 2.47 2.18
N ILE A 149 -3.75 3.02 2.64
CA ILE A 149 -3.32 2.90 4.04
C ILE A 149 -4.35 3.53 4.98
N PHE A 150 -4.82 4.75 4.72
CA PHE A 150 -5.86 5.38 5.54
C PHE A 150 -7.16 4.56 5.57
N LEU A 151 -7.57 3.96 4.45
CA LEU A 151 -8.74 3.07 4.38
C LEU A 151 -8.57 1.82 5.25
N VAL A 152 -7.42 1.14 5.14
CA VAL A 152 -7.12 -0.06 5.95
C VAL A 152 -7.10 0.27 7.44
N LEU A 153 -6.44 1.36 7.84
CA LEU A 153 -6.39 1.84 9.22
C LEU A 153 -7.80 2.16 9.75
N PHE A 154 -8.64 2.82 8.95
CA PHE A 154 -10.00 3.16 9.33
C PHE A 154 -10.88 1.91 9.54
N VAL A 155 -10.75 0.90 8.67
CA VAL A 155 -11.45 -0.38 8.82
C VAL A 155 -11.01 -1.12 10.08
N ILE A 156 -9.70 -1.25 10.34
CA ILE A 156 -9.17 -1.89 11.56
C ILE A 156 -9.62 -1.12 12.82
N TYR A 157 -9.54 0.22 12.79
CA TYR A 157 -9.99 1.10 13.88
C TYR A 157 -11.47 0.88 14.22
N LEU A 158 -12.35 0.86 13.21
CA LEU A 158 -13.78 0.62 13.41
C LEU A 158 -14.05 -0.78 13.98
N ILE A 159 -13.38 -1.81 13.46
CA ILE A 159 -13.55 -3.18 13.95
C ILE A 159 -13.10 -3.28 15.41
N TYR A 160 -11.90 -2.78 15.72
CA TYR A 160 -11.33 -2.81 17.07
C TYR A 160 -12.22 -2.08 18.08
N LEU A 161 -12.67 -0.85 17.78
CA LEU A 161 -13.54 -0.12 18.69
C LEU A 161 -14.93 -0.76 18.84
N MET A 162 -15.60 -1.13 17.74
CA MET A 162 -17.00 -1.57 17.78
C MET A 162 -17.20 -3.02 18.23
N TYR A 163 -16.22 -3.91 17.99
CA TYR A 163 -16.35 -5.35 18.24
C TYR A 163 -15.44 -5.87 19.37
N HIS A 164 -14.44 -5.09 19.81
CA HIS A 164 -13.58 -5.43 20.95
C HIS A 164 -13.71 -4.43 22.12
N CYS A 165 -13.37 -3.15 21.93
CA CYS A 165 -13.34 -2.19 23.04
C CYS A 165 -14.73 -1.80 23.59
N LEU A 166 -15.72 -1.57 22.71
CA LEU A 166 -17.06 -1.13 23.13
C LEU A 166 -17.80 -2.20 23.96
N PRO A 167 -17.78 -3.50 23.61
CA PRO A 167 -18.30 -4.57 24.47
C PRO A 167 -17.63 -4.65 25.85
N LEU A 168 -16.31 -4.37 25.96
CA LEU A 168 -15.62 -4.31 27.24
C LEU A 168 -16.12 -3.15 28.12
N MET A 169 -16.42 -2.00 27.53
CA MET A 169 -16.82 -0.78 28.26
C MET A 169 -18.32 -0.66 28.55
N LEU A 170 -19.21 -1.24 27.73
CA LEU A 170 -20.66 -1.04 27.84
C LEU A 170 -21.42 -2.32 28.21
N ARG A 171 -21.79 -2.45 29.49
CA ARG A 171 -22.57 -3.58 30.04
C ARG A 171 -23.93 -3.80 29.34
N SER A 172 -24.55 -2.75 28.80
CA SER A 172 -25.81 -2.85 28.06
C SER A 172 -25.62 -3.28 26.59
N HIS A 173 -24.41 -3.16 26.05
CA HIS A 173 -24.06 -3.57 24.69
C HIS A 173 -23.82 -5.08 24.65
N ARG A 174 -24.89 -5.82 24.94
CA ARG A 174 -24.94 -7.25 25.29
C ARG A 174 -24.52 -8.16 24.12
N LYS A 175 -23.23 -8.16 23.80
CA LYS A 175 -22.57 -9.14 22.94
C LYS A 175 -21.97 -10.21 23.84
N VAL A 176 -22.56 -11.40 23.80
CA VAL A 176 -22.47 -12.44 24.85
C VAL A 176 -21.05 -13.00 25.06
N TYR A 177 -20.15 -12.77 24.11
CA TYR A 177 -18.86 -13.47 24.06
C TYR A 177 -17.74 -12.86 24.93
N VAL A 178 -17.64 -11.54 25.15
CA VAL A 178 -16.56 -10.95 25.97
C VAL A 178 -17.05 -10.68 27.40
N ASN A 179 -16.29 -11.13 28.40
CA ASN A 179 -16.52 -10.73 29.79
C ASN A 179 -16.33 -9.21 29.95
N TYR A 180 -17.37 -8.54 30.45
CA TYR A 180 -17.38 -7.10 30.70
C TYR A 180 -16.30 -6.68 31.70
N ASP A 181 -15.35 -5.84 31.25
CA ASP A 181 -14.33 -5.20 32.07
C ASP A 181 -14.05 -3.79 31.54
N TRP A 182 -14.75 -2.82 32.13
CA TRP A 182 -14.65 -1.42 31.73
C TRP A 182 -13.29 -0.79 32.03
N LYS A 183 -12.55 -1.29 33.04
CA LYS A 183 -11.21 -0.78 33.37
C LYS A 183 -10.22 -1.20 32.30
N ARG A 184 -10.28 -2.47 31.89
CA ARG A 184 -9.53 -3.00 30.75
C ARG A 184 -9.89 -2.23 29.47
N GLY A 185 -11.18 -2.10 29.15
CA GLY A 185 -11.64 -1.40 27.95
C GLY A 185 -11.14 0.05 27.85
N ILE A 186 -11.24 0.84 28.92
CA ILE A 186 -10.70 2.22 28.95
C ILE A 186 -9.17 2.22 28.80
N THR A 187 -8.47 1.30 29.46
CA THR A 187 -7.01 1.22 29.39
C THR A 187 -6.53 0.86 27.98
N GLU A 188 -7.17 -0.12 27.33
CA GLU A 188 -6.84 -0.53 25.96
C GLU A 188 -7.14 0.57 24.96
N VAL A 189 -8.28 1.25 25.08
CA VAL A 189 -8.62 2.43 24.26
C VAL A 189 -7.61 3.55 24.43
N ALA A 190 -7.18 3.87 25.66
CA ALA A 190 -6.21 4.93 25.91
C ALA A 190 -4.84 4.61 25.30
N ILE A 191 -4.32 3.39 25.53
CA ILE A 191 -3.04 2.95 24.96
C ILE A 191 -3.10 2.95 23.42
N PHE A 192 -4.16 2.36 22.85
CA PHE A 192 -4.35 2.31 21.40
C PHE A 192 -4.37 3.69 20.77
N HIS A 193 -5.11 4.66 21.33
CA HIS A 193 -5.16 6.02 20.78
C HIS A 193 -3.83 6.77 20.90
N VAL A 194 -3.09 6.61 22.01
CA VAL A 194 -1.75 7.20 22.15
C VAL A 194 -0.80 6.65 21.08
N CYS A 195 -0.75 5.32 20.90
CA CYS A 195 0.08 4.69 19.87
C CYS A 195 -0.36 5.07 18.44
N LEU A 196 -1.67 5.13 18.18
CA LEU A 196 -2.24 5.53 16.89
C LEU A 196 -1.93 6.99 16.56
N ILE A 197 -2.06 7.92 17.51
CA ILE A 197 -1.70 9.33 17.32
C ILE A 197 -0.21 9.47 17.02
N MET A 198 0.66 8.79 17.78
CA MET A 198 2.10 8.81 17.55
C MET A 198 2.49 8.20 16.20
N TYR A 199 1.82 7.13 15.76
CA TYR A 199 1.96 6.59 14.41
C TYR A 199 1.52 7.61 13.35
N LEU A 200 0.31 8.15 13.44
CA LEU A 200 -0.26 9.06 12.44
C LEU A 200 0.58 10.34 12.30
N VAL A 201 1.04 10.94 13.41
CA VAL A 201 1.92 12.12 13.37
C VAL A 201 3.24 11.80 12.64
N ASN A 202 3.89 10.68 12.96
CA ASN A 202 5.14 10.30 12.30
C ASN A 202 4.95 9.88 10.84
N TYR A 203 3.85 9.20 10.51
CA TYR A 203 3.48 8.86 9.13
C TYR A 203 3.25 10.13 8.30
N LEU A 204 2.45 11.08 8.79
CA LEU A 204 2.25 12.38 8.15
C LEU A 204 3.55 13.16 7.99
N LEU A 205 4.41 13.20 9.02
CA LEU A 205 5.73 13.85 8.92
C LEU A 205 6.64 13.17 7.88
N SER A 206 6.59 11.84 7.72
CA SER A 206 7.34 11.16 6.65
C SER A 206 6.88 11.56 5.24
N ILE A 207 5.58 11.86 5.08
CA ILE A 207 4.97 12.37 3.84
C ILE A 207 5.37 13.83 3.59
N VAL A 208 5.15 14.72 4.56
CA VAL A 208 5.25 16.18 4.34
C VAL A 208 6.66 16.76 4.50
N VAL A 209 7.53 16.14 5.32
CA VAL A 209 8.90 16.62 5.50
C VAL A 209 9.70 16.29 4.24
N ALA A 210 10.22 17.33 3.58
CA ALA A 210 11.09 17.17 2.43
C ALA A 210 12.33 16.34 2.83
N PRO A 211 12.69 15.27 2.07
CA PRO A 211 13.69 14.26 2.48
C PRO A 211 15.15 14.74 2.50
N GLY A 212 15.40 16.01 2.23
CA GLY A 212 16.72 16.57 1.97
C GLY A 212 17.06 16.60 0.48
N SER A 213 17.77 17.64 0.06
CA SER A 213 18.24 17.85 -1.31
C SER A 213 19.54 18.66 -1.31
N ILE A 214 20.35 18.50 -2.35
CA ILE A 214 21.63 19.21 -2.50
C ILE A 214 21.38 20.74 -2.51
N PRO A 215 22.08 21.54 -1.69
CA PRO A 215 21.95 23.00 -1.67
C PRO A 215 22.14 23.66 -3.04
N ASN A 216 21.53 24.83 -3.24
CA ASN A 216 21.79 25.72 -4.37
C ASN A 216 22.95 26.66 -3.99
N THR A 217 24.15 26.09 -3.83
CA THR A 217 25.38 26.84 -3.59
C THR A 217 26.43 26.43 -4.62
N ASP A 218 27.28 27.39 -4.98
CA ASP A 218 28.32 27.28 -6.01
C ASP A 218 29.19 26.02 -5.90
N GLU A 219 29.47 25.57 -4.66
CA GLU A 219 30.26 24.37 -4.32
C GLU A 219 29.74 23.05 -4.94
N TRP A 220 28.44 23.01 -5.27
CA TRP A 220 27.74 21.83 -5.78
C TRP A 220 27.37 21.95 -7.26
N GLU A 221 27.56 23.10 -7.89
CA GLU A 221 27.24 23.34 -9.30
C GLU A 221 28.52 23.31 -10.16
N ILE A 222 28.39 23.10 -11.47
CA ILE A 222 29.55 23.20 -12.38
C ILE A 222 29.75 24.68 -12.73
N LYS A 223 30.94 25.20 -12.45
CA LYS A 223 31.42 26.50 -12.93
C LYS A 223 32.83 26.34 -13.50
N ASP A 224 33.08 26.89 -14.67
CA ASP A 224 34.33 26.70 -15.45
C ASP A 224 35.60 27.35 -14.83
N HIS A 225 35.50 28.00 -13.67
CA HIS A 225 36.53 28.90 -13.15
C HIS A 225 36.91 28.72 -11.65
N GLN A 226 36.70 27.55 -11.06
CA GLN A 226 37.05 27.30 -9.64
C GLN A 226 37.76 25.96 -9.36
N GLU A 227 38.89 25.70 -10.05
CA GLU A 227 39.78 24.57 -9.75
C GLU A 227 40.20 24.54 -8.25
N ASN A 228 40.59 25.68 -7.70
CA ASN A 228 41.11 25.78 -6.32
C ASN A 228 40.07 25.54 -5.20
N TYR A 229 38.77 25.72 -5.44
CA TYR A 229 37.71 25.43 -4.44
C TYR A 229 37.18 24.00 -4.56
N ALA A 230 37.15 23.44 -5.78
CA ALA A 230 36.70 22.08 -6.02
C ALA A 230 37.59 21.03 -5.32
N ASP A 231 38.91 21.24 -5.34
CA ASP A 231 39.92 20.33 -4.78
C ASP A 231 39.79 20.19 -3.25
N HIS A 232 39.56 21.31 -2.55
CA HIS A 232 39.43 21.31 -1.09
C HIS A 232 38.19 20.55 -0.61
N MET A 233 37.07 20.59 -1.36
CA MET A 233 35.87 19.78 -1.10
C MET A 233 36.03 18.30 -1.49
N ASP A 234 36.75 18.01 -2.58
CA ASP A 234 36.99 16.63 -3.02
C ASP A 234 37.92 15.84 -2.08
N SER A 235 38.69 16.53 -1.24
CA SER A 235 39.43 15.92 -0.12
C SER A 235 38.51 15.30 0.96
N TYR A 236 37.30 15.83 1.13
CA TYR A 236 36.36 15.40 2.18
C TYR A 236 35.35 14.34 1.73
N LEU A 237 35.20 14.08 0.44
CA LEU A 237 34.26 13.09 -0.12
C LEU A 237 34.90 11.69 -0.20
N LEU A 238 34.19 10.65 0.29
CA LEU A 238 34.65 9.26 0.15
C LEU A 238 34.21 8.64 -1.17
N GLU A 239 32.97 8.90 -1.60
CA GLU A 239 32.34 8.18 -2.70
C GLU A 239 32.62 8.86 -4.04
N LYS A 240 33.62 8.34 -4.75
CA LYS A 240 34.05 8.80 -6.08
C LYS A 240 33.63 7.83 -7.19
N LYS A 241 33.72 8.23 -8.47
CA LYS A 241 33.53 7.34 -9.63
C LYS A 241 34.65 6.28 -9.69
N LYS A 242 34.49 5.22 -10.50
CA LYS A 242 35.59 4.29 -10.85
C LYS A 242 36.82 5.02 -11.45
N THR A 243 36.62 6.16 -12.11
CA THR A 243 37.69 7.04 -12.64
C THR A 243 38.41 7.89 -11.59
N GLY A 244 37.94 7.89 -10.33
CA GLY A 244 38.47 8.76 -9.28
C GLY A 244 37.84 10.14 -9.19
N GLU A 245 37.01 10.55 -10.15
CA GLU A 245 36.32 11.85 -10.15
C GLU A 245 35.18 11.96 -9.12
N ARG A 246 34.84 13.20 -8.74
CA ARG A 246 33.58 13.52 -8.02
C ARG A 246 32.37 12.93 -8.75
N ARG A 247 31.42 12.38 -7.98
CA ARG A 247 30.16 11.91 -8.54
C ARG A 247 29.28 13.10 -8.93
N TYR A 248 28.71 13.05 -10.13
CA TYR A 248 27.87 14.10 -10.69
C TYR A 248 26.45 13.59 -10.99
N CYS A 249 25.48 14.50 -11.02
CA CYS A 249 24.10 14.25 -11.44
C CYS A 249 23.75 15.08 -12.66
N LYS A 250 23.77 14.45 -13.85
CA LYS A 250 23.39 15.11 -15.11
C LYS A 250 21.96 15.67 -15.14
N TRP A 251 21.01 15.10 -14.39
CA TRP A 251 19.62 15.57 -14.35
C TRP A 251 19.37 16.73 -13.39
N CYS A 252 20.26 16.94 -12.40
CA CYS A 252 20.14 18.04 -11.45
C CYS A 252 21.22 19.11 -11.65
N CYS A 253 22.10 18.92 -12.63
CA CYS A 253 23.30 19.72 -12.88
C CYS A 253 24.18 19.97 -11.65
N LYS A 254 24.32 18.95 -10.77
CA LYS A 254 25.01 19.07 -9.48
C LYS A 254 25.94 17.91 -9.13
N PHE A 255 27.06 18.22 -8.48
CA PHE A 255 27.88 17.25 -7.77
C PHE A 255 27.08 16.62 -6.62
N LYS A 256 27.30 15.32 -6.38
CA LYS A 256 26.61 14.56 -5.34
C LYS A 256 27.49 14.51 -4.08
N PRO A 257 26.99 14.93 -2.91
CA PRO A 257 27.58 14.57 -1.63
C PRO A 257 27.70 13.04 -1.48
N ASP A 258 28.43 12.60 -0.46
CA ASP A 258 28.42 11.20 -0.03
C ASP A 258 26.96 10.73 0.22
N ARG A 259 26.67 9.44 -0.03
CA ARG A 259 25.35 8.81 0.19
C ARG A 259 24.15 9.45 -0.55
N THR A 260 24.40 10.30 -1.56
CA THR A 260 23.35 11.05 -2.27
C THR A 260 23.03 10.44 -3.63
N HIS A 261 21.76 10.08 -3.84
CA HIS A 261 21.29 9.43 -5.08
C HIS A 261 20.18 10.25 -5.76
N HIS A 262 20.07 10.15 -7.08
CA HIS A 262 19.00 10.82 -7.84
C HIS A 262 17.78 9.92 -7.91
N CYS A 263 16.64 10.36 -7.36
CA CYS A 263 15.38 9.63 -7.53
C CYS A 263 14.64 10.15 -8.76
N ARG A 264 14.46 9.28 -9.76
CA ARG A 264 13.70 9.59 -10.99
C ARG A 264 12.23 9.96 -10.72
N VAL A 265 11.62 9.41 -9.66
CA VAL A 265 10.21 9.70 -9.30
C VAL A 265 10.08 11.04 -8.57
N CYS A 266 10.96 11.32 -7.60
CA CYS A 266 11.03 12.61 -6.91
C CYS A 266 11.67 13.72 -7.78
N LYS A 267 12.22 13.37 -8.96
CA LYS A 267 12.94 14.23 -9.93
C LYS A 267 14.05 15.10 -9.32
N LYS A 268 14.71 14.62 -8.26
CA LYS A 268 15.77 15.35 -7.56
C LYS A 268 16.77 14.41 -6.89
N CYS A 269 17.96 14.94 -6.59
CA CYS A 269 18.90 14.28 -5.68
C CYS A 269 18.41 14.37 -4.23
N ILE A 270 18.50 13.23 -3.54
CA ILE A 270 18.05 13.04 -2.16
C ILE A 270 19.28 12.77 -1.30
N LEU A 271 19.48 13.60 -0.26
CA LEU A 271 20.57 13.44 0.71
C LEU A 271 20.36 12.16 1.53
N LYS A 272 21.42 11.36 1.76
CA LYS A 272 21.37 10.05 2.42
C LYS A 272 20.14 9.23 1.97
N MET A 273 20.00 9.05 0.65
CA MET A 273 18.81 8.41 0.10
C MET A 273 18.71 6.96 0.59
N ASP A 274 17.57 6.61 1.17
CA ASP A 274 17.29 5.22 1.55
C ASP A 274 16.53 4.48 0.45
N HIS A 275 15.33 4.96 0.11
CA HIS A 275 14.54 4.47 -1.01
C HIS A 275 13.47 5.50 -1.43
N HIS A 276 12.80 5.25 -2.56
CA HIS A 276 11.53 5.92 -2.86
C HIS A 276 10.38 5.05 -2.36
N CYS A 277 9.45 5.61 -1.58
CA CYS A 277 8.42 4.85 -0.90
C CYS A 277 7.02 5.32 -1.36
N PRO A 278 6.35 4.54 -2.24
CA PRO A 278 5.01 4.88 -2.72
C PRO A 278 3.98 5.04 -1.60
N TRP A 279 4.14 4.26 -0.52
CA TRP A 279 3.27 4.24 0.67
C TRP A 279 3.27 5.54 1.48
N ILE A 280 4.24 6.43 1.27
CA ILE A 280 4.28 7.79 1.86
C ILE A 280 4.31 8.88 0.78
N TYR A 281 4.11 8.53 -0.49
CA TYR A 281 4.19 9.45 -1.64
C TYR A 281 5.49 10.30 -1.69
N ASN A 282 6.57 9.83 -1.05
CA ASN A 282 7.80 10.60 -0.84
C ASN A 282 9.04 9.69 -0.92
N CYS A 283 10.20 10.30 -1.11
CA CYS A 283 11.47 9.63 -0.89
C CYS A 283 11.76 9.55 0.63
N VAL A 284 12.41 8.49 1.09
CA VAL A 284 13.02 8.44 2.43
C VAL A 284 14.47 8.86 2.28
N GLY A 285 14.86 9.93 2.98
CA GLY A 285 16.20 10.53 2.95
C GLY A 285 16.56 11.17 4.28
N TYR A 286 17.70 11.87 4.34
CA TYR A 286 18.30 12.35 5.59
C TYR A 286 17.29 13.04 6.50
N ASN A 287 16.51 14.01 6.00
CA ASN A 287 15.65 14.85 6.83
C ASN A 287 14.42 14.11 7.41
N ASN A 288 13.82 13.18 6.66
CA ASN A 288 12.58 12.50 7.09
C ASN A 288 12.78 11.08 7.61
N HIS A 289 14.01 10.53 7.57
CA HIS A 289 14.30 9.17 8.01
C HIS A 289 13.90 8.89 9.47
N LYS A 290 14.05 9.84 10.39
CA LYS A 290 13.60 9.68 11.79
C LYS A 290 12.09 9.43 11.87
N TYR A 291 11.29 10.25 11.19
CA TYR A 291 9.82 10.11 11.18
C TYR A 291 9.38 8.81 10.49
N PHE A 292 10.06 8.39 9.42
CA PHE A 292 9.84 7.08 8.80
C PHE A 292 10.09 5.93 9.80
N MET A 293 11.24 5.92 10.48
CA MET A 293 11.57 4.90 11.50
C MET A 293 10.55 4.89 12.65
N LEU A 294 10.16 6.06 13.16
CA LEU A 294 9.12 6.16 14.21
C LEU A 294 7.75 5.69 13.71
N SER A 295 7.39 5.96 12.45
CA SER A 295 6.14 5.44 11.88
C SER A 295 6.11 3.91 11.82
N LEU A 296 7.24 3.26 11.50
CA LEU A 296 7.37 1.80 11.54
C LEU A 296 7.26 1.26 12.97
N ILE A 297 7.94 1.89 13.93
CA ILE A 297 7.89 1.50 15.35
C ILE A 297 6.47 1.60 15.90
N TYR A 298 5.81 2.76 15.74
CA TYR A 298 4.46 2.96 16.28
C TYR A 298 3.40 2.15 15.52
N CYS A 299 3.55 1.92 14.21
CA CYS A 299 2.68 1.00 13.47
C CYS A 299 2.82 -0.45 13.99
N CYS A 300 4.05 -0.94 14.16
CA CYS A 300 4.35 -2.25 14.74
C CYS A 300 3.73 -2.41 16.14
N VAL A 301 4.01 -1.47 17.04
CA VAL A 301 3.45 -1.50 18.42
C VAL A 301 1.91 -1.48 18.40
N THR A 302 1.29 -0.62 17.58
CA THR A 302 -0.17 -0.53 17.47
C THR A 302 -0.78 -1.83 16.95
N THR A 303 -0.24 -2.38 15.86
CA THR A 303 -0.78 -3.59 15.22
C THR A 303 -0.58 -4.83 16.11
N VAL A 304 0.61 -5.01 16.72
CA VAL A 304 0.86 -6.11 17.67
C VAL A 304 -0.04 -5.99 18.91
N PHE A 305 -0.25 -4.77 19.43
CA PHE A 305 -1.16 -4.53 20.55
C PHE A 305 -2.61 -4.91 20.21
N VAL A 306 -3.10 -4.50 19.03
CA VAL A 306 -4.44 -4.86 18.54
C VAL A 306 -4.58 -6.38 18.41
N SER A 307 -3.64 -7.07 17.77
CA SER A 307 -3.69 -8.55 17.64
C SER A 307 -3.75 -9.25 18.99
N ILE A 308 -2.89 -8.89 19.94
CA ILE A 308 -2.84 -9.54 21.26
C ILE A 308 -4.13 -9.29 22.06
N THR A 309 -4.66 -8.07 22.04
CA THR A 309 -5.84 -7.70 22.83
C THR A 309 -7.13 -8.27 22.22
N MET A 310 -7.30 -8.11 20.90
CA MET A 310 -8.49 -8.53 20.14
C MET A 310 -8.60 -10.04 19.96
N PHE A 311 -7.50 -10.80 19.97
CA PHE A 311 -7.50 -12.27 19.88
C PHE A 311 -8.43 -12.94 20.90
N ASN A 312 -8.57 -12.36 22.11
CA ASN A 312 -9.53 -12.86 23.10
C ASN A 312 -10.98 -12.76 22.59
N SER A 313 -11.38 -11.62 22.02
CA SER A 313 -12.71 -11.46 21.44
C SER A 313 -12.96 -12.37 20.25
N VAL A 314 -11.93 -12.66 19.44
CA VAL A 314 -12.01 -13.63 18.34
C VAL A 314 -12.23 -15.04 18.87
N ARG A 315 -11.39 -15.50 19.82
CA ARG A 315 -11.53 -16.81 20.48
C ARG A 315 -12.91 -16.98 21.09
N ASP A 316 -13.38 -15.98 21.80
CA ASP A 316 -14.66 -16.03 22.50
C ASP A 316 -15.82 -16.01 21.49
N ALA A 317 -15.76 -15.18 20.44
CA ALA A 317 -16.74 -15.16 19.35
C ALA A 317 -16.86 -16.51 18.61
N ILE A 318 -15.74 -17.21 18.38
CA ILE A 318 -15.72 -18.58 17.82
C ILE A 318 -16.37 -19.59 18.79
N SER A 319 -16.12 -19.44 20.09
CA SER A 319 -16.57 -20.39 21.11
C SER A 319 -18.08 -20.31 21.38
N HIS A 320 -18.68 -19.13 21.19
CA HIS A 320 -20.10 -18.89 21.40
C HIS A 320 -20.90 -19.17 20.12
N LYS A 321 -21.68 -20.26 20.12
CA LYS A 321 -22.50 -20.71 18.97
C LYS A 321 -23.58 -19.72 18.52
N GLU A 322 -23.94 -18.76 19.37
CA GLU A 322 -24.95 -17.73 19.11
C GLU A 322 -24.36 -16.42 18.52
N THR A 323 -23.05 -16.34 18.32
CA THR A 323 -22.40 -15.17 17.72
C THR A 323 -22.95 -14.93 16.30
N PRO A 324 -23.52 -13.73 15.99
CA PRO A 324 -24.03 -13.46 14.66
C PRO A 324 -22.92 -13.47 13.61
N PHE A 325 -23.20 -14.02 12.42
CA PHE A 325 -22.22 -14.24 11.36
C PHE A 325 -21.40 -12.98 10.99
N ASN A 326 -22.05 -11.82 10.91
CA ASN A 326 -21.40 -10.56 10.58
C ASN A 326 -20.38 -10.12 11.64
N GLU A 327 -20.59 -10.45 12.91
CA GLU A 327 -19.67 -10.10 14.00
C GLU A 327 -18.46 -11.03 14.01
N LEU A 328 -18.71 -12.34 13.86
CA LEU A 328 -17.67 -13.35 13.70
C LEU A 328 -16.80 -13.07 12.47
N PHE A 329 -17.43 -12.74 11.33
CA PHE A 329 -16.74 -12.36 10.10
C PHE A 329 -15.87 -11.11 10.30
N LEU A 330 -16.41 -10.04 10.87
CA LEU A 330 -15.65 -8.79 11.05
C LEU A 330 -14.50 -8.94 12.06
N LEU A 331 -14.70 -9.69 13.15
CA LEU A 331 -13.62 -10.01 14.10
C LEU A 331 -12.51 -10.85 13.44
N LEU A 332 -12.86 -11.93 12.73
CA LEU A 332 -11.89 -12.77 12.02
C LEU A 332 -11.16 -12.00 10.90
N PHE A 333 -11.89 -11.21 10.12
CA PHE A 333 -11.33 -10.39 9.04
C PHE A 333 -10.40 -9.32 9.58
N GLY A 334 -10.82 -8.57 10.60
CA GLY A 334 -10.01 -7.54 11.24
C GLY A 334 -8.76 -8.10 11.90
N GLU A 335 -8.88 -9.22 12.61
CA GLU A 335 -7.74 -9.92 13.22
C GLU A 335 -6.77 -10.43 12.17
N THR A 336 -7.26 -11.09 11.11
CA THR A 336 -6.40 -11.62 10.04
C THR A 336 -5.67 -10.49 9.30
N LEU A 337 -6.38 -9.41 8.95
CA LEU A 337 -5.83 -8.25 8.27
C LEU A 337 -4.79 -7.53 9.14
N ASN A 338 -5.10 -7.30 10.42
CA ASN A 338 -4.21 -6.65 11.37
C ASN A 338 -2.97 -7.51 11.69
N SER A 339 -3.13 -8.82 11.90
CA SER A 339 -2.02 -9.74 12.16
C SER A 339 -1.11 -9.93 10.94
N PHE A 340 -1.66 -9.92 9.72
CA PHE A 340 -0.87 -9.89 8.49
C PHE A 340 -0.06 -8.59 8.35
N LEU A 341 -0.69 -7.45 8.63
CA LEU A 341 -0.01 -6.15 8.67
C LEU A 341 1.09 -6.12 9.75
N ALA A 342 0.79 -6.60 10.96
CA ALA A 342 1.73 -6.71 12.07
C ALA A 342 2.97 -7.52 11.67
N LEU A 343 2.80 -8.68 11.04
CA LEU A 343 3.89 -9.52 10.56
C LEU A 343 4.79 -8.78 9.56
N ILE A 344 4.21 -8.20 8.51
CA ILE A 344 4.97 -7.51 7.45
C ILE A 344 5.73 -6.30 8.02
N ILE A 345 5.04 -5.45 8.78
CA ILE A 345 5.63 -4.25 9.37
C ILE A 345 6.71 -4.62 10.41
N THR A 346 6.53 -5.70 11.16
CA THR A 346 7.55 -6.20 12.11
C THR A 346 8.80 -6.66 11.37
N CYS A 347 8.68 -7.48 10.33
CA CYS A 347 9.83 -7.93 9.53
C CYS A 347 10.56 -6.75 8.86
N PHE A 348 9.81 -5.79 8.31
CA PHE A 348 10.37 -4.60 7.67
C PHE A 348 11.06 -3.66 8.69
N LEU A 349 10.49 -3.50 9.88
CA LEU A 349 11.10 -2.77 10.99
C LEU A 349 12.42 -3.42 11.43
N PHE A 350 12.46 -4.75 11.59
CA PHE A 350 13.70 -5.46 11.94
C PHE A 350 14.81 -5.27 10.89
N PHE A 351 14.46 -5.30 9.60
CA PHE A 351 15.39 -5.00 8.51
C PHE A 351 15.96 -3.58 8.62
N HIS A 352 15.11 -2.56 8.81
CA HIS A 352 15.58 -1.18 8.96
C HIS A 352 16.36 -0.92 10.26
N ILE A 353 16.02 -1.58 11.37
CA ILE A 353 16.81 -1.55 12.61
C ILE A 353 18.21 -2.13 12.37
N TRP A 354 18.31 -3.23 11.62
CA TRP A 354 19.60 -3.83 11.27
C TRP A 354 20.43 -2.91 10.36
N LEU A 355 19.83 -2.31 9.33
CA LEU A 355 20.48 -1.31 8.47
C LEU A 355 21.03 -0.13 9.29
N MET A 356 20.19 0.43 10.17
CA MET A 356 20.58 1.50 11.09
C MET A 356 21.79 1.10 11.95
N PHE A 357 21.76 -0.06 12.61
CA PHE A 357 22.89 -0.49 13.45
C PHE A 357 24.17 -0.78 12.65
N LYS A 358 24.07 -1.07 11.35
CA LYS A 358 25.22 -1.15 10.43
C LYS A 358 25.61 0.19 9.79
N ALA A 359 24.90 1.27 10.09
CA ALA A 359 25.02 2.61 9.49
C ALA A 359 24.80 2.64 7.96
N MET A 360 24.08 1.66 7.39
CA MET A 360 23.83 1.54 5.95
C MET A 360 22.44 2.07 5.56
N THR A 361 22.28 2.51 4.32
CA THR A 361 20.96 2.68 3.69
C THR A 361 20.52 1.41 2.94
N THR A 362 19.26 1.32 2.55
CA THR A 362 18.73 0.25 1.69
C THR A 362 19.46 0.22 0.33
N ILE A 363 19.72 1.38 -0.29
CA ILE A 363 20.53 1.46 -1.52
C ILE A 363 21.94 0.91 -1.30
N GLU A 364 22.64 1.32 -0.24
CA GLU A 364 24.00 0.83 0.05
C GLU A 364 24.04 -0.68 0.32
N PHE A 365 22.98 -1.23 0.94
CA PHE A 365 22.82 -2.67 1.11
C PHE A 365 22.67 -3.40 -0.24
N CYS A 366 21.82 -2.92 -1.13
CA CYS A 366 21.64 -3.50 -2.46
C CYS A 366 22.88 -3.35 -3.35
N GLU A 367 23.54 -2.17 -3.35
CA GLU A 367 24.79 -1.93 -4.09
C GLU A 367 25.95 -2.78 -3.55
N LYS A 368 25.99 -3.06 -2.25
CA LYS A 368 26.99 -3.96 -1.64
C LYS A 368 26.82 -5.42 -2.09
N GLN A 369 25.61 -5.85 -2.44
CA GLN A 369 25.37 -7.19 -2.98
C GLN A 369 25.91 -7.35 -4.41
N THR A 370 26.08 -6.24 -5.15
CA THR A 370 26.51 -6.24 -6.55
C THR A 370 27.92 -5.67 -6.79
N ASN A 371 28.51 -4.93 -5.84
CA ASN A 371 29.81 -4.26 -6.05
C ASN A 371 30.74 -4.29 -4.81
N TYR A 372 31.87 -4.99 -4.95
CA TYR A 372 32.85 -5.16 -3.87
C TYR A 372 33.55 -3.84 -3.46
N GLN A 373 33.61 -2.84 -4.33
CA GLN A 373 34.14 -1.52 -3.97
C GLN A 373 33.23 -0.79 -2.97
N ASN A 374 31.90 -0.91 -3.09
CA ASN A 374 30.94 -0.26 -2.17
C ASN A 374 30.89 -0.94 -0.79
N GLN A 375 31.28 -2.21 -0.71
CA GLN A 375 31.52 -2.88 0.58
C GLN A 375 32.54 -2.14 1.44
N SER A 376 33.53 -1.48 0.84
CA SER A 376 34.55 -0.67 1.53
C SER A 376 33.94 0.53 2.26
N TYR A 377 33.12 1.35 1.57
CA TYR A 377 32.59 2.61 2.12
C TYR A 377 31.72 2.42 3.36
N SER A 378 30.93 1.34 3.42
CA SER A 378 30.09 1.02 4.59
C SER A 378 30.86 0.94 5.93
N LYS A 379 32.15 0.58 5.91
CA LYS A 379 33.01 0.53 7.10
C LYS A 379 33.28 1.91 7.70
N TYR A 380 33.34 2.95 6.87
CA TYR A 380 33.71 4.31 7.30
C TYR A 380 32.55 5.03 8.00
N TYR A 381 31.30 4.75 7.63
CA TYR A 381 30.13 5.34 8.28
C TYR A 381 29.73 4.67 9.60
N ASN A 382 30.18 3.44 9.85
CA ASN A 382 29.81 2.67 11.03
C ASN A 382 30.65 3.05 12.25
N LYS A 383 30.06 3.87 13.14
CA LYS A 383 30.65 4.36 14.40
C LYS A 383 30.26 3.50 15.62
N GLY A 384 29.71 2.30 15.39
CA GLY A 384 29.17 1.44 16.44
C GLY A 384 27.70 1.71 16.75
N MET A 385 26.99 0.69 17.28
CA MET A 385 25.53 0.65 17.35
C MET A 385 24.90 1.88 18.04
N TYR A 386 25.47 2.34 19.16
CA TYR A 386 24.97 3.49 19.90
C TYR A 386 25.07 4.80 19.11
N GLN A 387 26.22 5.08 18.49
CA GLN A 387 26.38 6.31 17.72
C GLN A 387 25.58 6.25 16.40
N ASN A 388 25.49 5.07 15.76
CA ASN A 388 24.65 4.89 14.58
C ASN A 388 23.15 5.11 14.89
N PHE A 389 22.71 4.72 16.09
CA PHE A 389 21.36 5.01 16.59
C PHE A 389 21.16 6.52 16.81
N LYS A 390 22.11 7.20 17.46
CA LYS A 390 22.07 8.67 17.64
C LYS A 390 22.05 9.44 16.30
N ASP A 391 22.75 8.95 15.28
CA ASP A 391 22.74 9.52 13.93
C ASP A 391 21.36 9.45 13.23
N VAL A 392 20.41 8.66 13.77
CA VAL A 392 19.02 8.51 13.26
C VAL A 392 17.98 9.10 14.22
N PHE A 393 18.14 8.94 15.54
CA PHE A 393 17.16 9.38 16.54
C PHE A 393 17.51 10.69 17.26
N GLY A 394 18.74 11.17 17.14
CA GLY A 394 19.21 12.41 17.75
C GLY A 394 20.01 12.21 19.04
N GLU A 395 20.52 13.32 19.58
CA GLU A 395 21.45 13.31 20.72
C GLU A 395 20.77 13.08 22.07
N SER A 396 19.47 13.38 22.19
CA SER A 396 18.76 13.41 23.48
C SER A 396 17.84 12.19 23.67
N PRO A 397 18.08 11.32 24.67
CA PRO A 397 17.26 10.14 24.91
C PRO A 397 15.75 10.40 25.05
N PHE A 398 15.38 11.48 25.73
CA PHE A 398 13.99 11.90 25.91
C PHE A 398 13.25 12.24 24.60
N LEU A 399 13.99 12.55 23.52
CA LEU A 399 13.43 12.91 22.22
C LEU A 399 13.49 11.75 21.21
N TRP A 400 14.11 10.62 21.53
CA TRP A 400 14.29 9.52 20.57
C TRP A 400 12.96 9.02 20.00
N PHE A 401 11.97 8.77 20.87
CA PHE A 401 10.65 8.28 20.47
C PHE A 401 9.63 9.39 20.20
N LEU A 402 10.04 10.67 20.22
CA LEU A 402 9.20 11.80 19.89
C LEU A 402 9.44 12.29 18.45
N PRO A 403 8.43 12.85 17.77
CA PRO A 403 8.53 13.44 16.43
C PRO A 403 9.24 14.81 16.46
N ILE A 404 10.37 14.90 17.14
CA ILE A 404 11.19 16.10 17.30
C ILE A 404 12.61 15.73 16.90
N ASP A 405 13.11 16.28 15.79
CA ASP A 405 14.47 16.02 15.34
C ASP A 405 15.47 16.95 16.04
N ASN A 406 16.51 16.36 16.64
CA ASN A 406 17.63 17.06 17.25
C ASN A 406 18.99 16.40 16.92
N ARG A 407 19.07 15.75 15.76
CA ARG A 407 20.33 15.22 15.22
C ARG A 407 21.33 16.34 14.95
N LYS A 408 22.61 16.01 15.11
CA LYS A 408 23.73 16.82 14.62
C LYS A 408 24.11 16.35 13.22
N GLY A 409 24.17 17.28 12.28
CA GLY A 409 24.54 17.03 10.88
C GLY A 409 23.62 17.74 9.89
N ASP A 410 24.07 17.79 8.64
CA ASP A 410 23.44 18.50 7.51
C ASP A 410 22.93 17.55 6.41
N GLY A 411 23.27 16.25 6.50
CA GLY A 411 22.98 15.24 5.48
C GLY A 411 23.93 15.26 4.27
N ILE A 412 24.95 16.11 4.31
CA ILE A 412 25.97 16.32 3.28
C ILE A 412 27.30 15.75 3.78
N ASN A 413 27.66 16.12 5.01
CA ASN A 413 28.89 15.77 5.69
C ASN A 413 28.62 14.70 6.76
N PHE A 414 29.26 13.54 6.62
CA PHE A 414 29.17 12.44 7.58
C PHE A 414 30.49 12.28 8.34
N ILE A 415 30.44 12.28 9.68
CA ILE A 415 31.59 11.91 10.50
C ILE A 415 31.98 10.47 10.15
N LYS A 416 33.23 10.29 9.73
CA LYS A 416 33.81 9.00 9.33
C LYS A 416 34.61 8.44 10.50
N ARG A 417 34.59 7.11 10.66
CA ARG A 417 35.37 6.39 11.69
C ARG A 417 36.87 6.32 11.37
N TYR A 418 37.20 6.32 10.09
CA TYR A 418 38.57 6.32 9.59
C TYR A 418 38.73 7.50 8.65
N SER A 419 39.79 8.28 8.82
CA SER A 419 40.29 9.17 7.78
C SER A 419 41.10 8.35 6.77
N LYS A 420 41.26 8.91 5.57
CA LYS A 420 42.21 8.40 4.57
C LYS A 420 43.21 9.52 4.37
N ASP A 421 44.40 9.36 4.94
CA ASP A 421 45.44 10.38 4.79
C ASP A 421 45.88 10.49 3.32
N TYR A 422 46.48 11.62 2.94
CA TYR A 422 47.04 11.85 1.60
C TYR A 422 48.04 10.75 1.15
N SER A 423 48.58 9.96 2.08
CA SER A 423 49.45 8.80 1.81
C SER A 423 48.71 7.50 1.49
N GLY A 424 47.37 7.50 1.44
CA GLY A 424 46.53 6.32 1.24
C GLY A 424 46.40 5.40 2.45
N LYS A 425 47.09 5.69 3.56
CA LYS A 425 46.96 4.98 4.84
C LYS A 425 45.66 5.36 5.53
N THR A 426 44.99 4.36 6.12
CA THR A 426 43.83 4.57 6.99
C THR A 426 44.27 4.76 8.43
N SER A 427 44.15 5.97 8.94
CA SER A 427 44.31 6.32 10.36
C SER A 427 42.94 6.33 11.05
N GLU A 428 42.88 5.99 12.34
CA GLU A 428 41.64 5.98 13.12
C GLU A 428 41.41 7.37 13.75
N GLU A 429 41.35 8.41 12.92
CA GLU A 429 41.01 9.77 13.33
C GLU A 429 39.55 10.10 13.07
N THR A 430 38.84 10.49 14.13
CA THR A 430 37.51 11.10 14.03
C THR A 430 37.64 12.60 13.82
N ILE A 431 37.38 13.07 12.59
CA ILE A 431 37.39 14.49 12.25
C ILE A 431 36.30 15.22 13.09
N PRO A 432 36.65 16.24 13.90
CA PRO A 432 35.66 17.03 14.62
C PRO A 432 34.88 17.91 13.64
N ILE A 433 33.55 17.93 13.78
CA ILE A 433 32.71 18.93 13.10
C ILE A 433 33.15 20.30 13.61
N LYS A 434 33.66 21.16 12.71
CA LYS A 434 33.76 22.60 13.01
C LYS A 434 32.34 23.11 13.26
N SER A 435 32.04 23.44 14.51
CA SER A 435 30.85 24.21 14.85
C SER A 435 30.97 25.58 14.20
N SER A 436 30.14 25.86 13.20
CA SER A 436 29.81 27.25 12.85
C SER A 436 29.19 27.89 14.09
N CYS A 437 29.86 28.92 14.62
CA CYS A 437 29.29 29.79 15.65
C CYS A 437 28.24 30.73 15.03
#